data_AF-A0A223V0A9-F1
#
_entry.id   AF-A0A223V0A9-F1
#
_cell.length_a   1.000
_cell.length_b   1.000
_cell.length_c   1.000
_cell.angle_alpha   90.00
_cell.angle_beta   90.00
_cell.angle_gamma   90.00
#
_symmetry.space_group_name_H-M   'P 1'
#
loop_
_entity.id
_entity.type
_entity.pdbx_description
1 polymer ?
#
loop_
_entity_poly.entity_id
_entity_poly.type
_entity_poly.pdbx_seq_one_letter_code
_entity_poly.pdbx_strand_id
1 'polypeptide(L)'
;MSRTFFPFFVLLVSLSGCKSHESAQNGKDGNKGMELILSGDYSGIEDEQLLVINNKVQWEEFFGRVNRTRKPGLTVPEIDFEKNTIIIRLKGETTNNQPDVVWGNVSNETLFLKRTKNSAKNESSALITPFFIYSIPKTNKSIKIQ
;
A
#
# COMPACT_ATOMS: atom_id res chain seq x y z
N MET A 1 -67.35 -5.35 24.52
CA MET A 1 -66.69 -4.35 23.66
C MET A 1 -65.28 -4.12 24.20
N SER A 2 -64.31 -4.98 23.83
CA SER A 2 -63.26 -4.73 22.82
C SER A 2 -62.50 -3.42 23.10
N ARG A 3 -61.48 -3.40 23.98
CA ARG A 3 -60.04 -3.67 23.74
C ARG A 3 -59.53 -3.03 22.44
N THR A 4 -59.14 -1.76 22.50
CA THR A 4 -58.23 -1.15 21.51
C THR A 4 -56.82 -1.14 22.08
N PHE A 5 -56.08 -2.14 21.62
CA PHE A 5 -54.64 -2.31 21.81
C PHE A 5 -53.95 -1.37 20.81
N PHE A 6 -53.22 -0.37 21.29
CA PHE A 6 -52.45 0.56 20.45
C PHE A 6 -50.99 0.11 20.45
N PRO A 7 -50.49 -0.56 19.39
CA PRO A 7 -49.07 -0.86 19.29
C PRO A 7 -48.33 0.39 18.81
N PHE A 8 -47.58 1.03 19.71
CA PHE A 8 -46.57 2.03 19.35
C PHE A 8 -45.42 1.30 18.66
N PHE A 9 -45.52 1.22 17.33
CA PHE A 9 -44.51 0.70 16.42
C PHE A 9 -43.27 1.62 16.47
N VAL A 10 -42.35 1.34 17.40
CA VAL A 10 -41.04 2.01 17.45
C VAL A 10 -40.19 1.45 16.31
N LEU A 11 -40.06 2.25 15.28
CA LEU A 11 -39.26 2.04 14.08
C LEU A 11 -37.76 1.95 14.45
N LEU A 12 -37.23 0.74 14.53
CA LEU A 12 -35.80 0.44 14.64
C LEU A 12 -35.14 0.67 13.28
N VAL A 13 -34.63 1.89 13.03
CA VAL A 13 -33.80 2.20 11.87
C VAL A 13 -32.34 2.18 12.30
N SER A 14 -31.75 0.98 12.33
CA SER A 14 -30.29 0.83 12.38
C SER A 14 -29.74 0.90 10.96
N LEU A 15 -29.32 2.09 10.54
CA LEU A 15 -28.45 2.30 9.38
C LEU A 15 -27.04 1.82 9.74
N SER A 16 -26.78 0.53 9.53
CA SER A 16 -25.45 -0.06 9.65
C SER A 16 -25.09 -0.73 8.33
N GLY A 17 -24.13 -0.14 7.61
CA GLY A 17 -23.48 -0.80 6.48
C GLY A 17 -23.02 0.12 5.37
N CYS A 18 -22.17 1.09 5.67
CA CYS A 18 -21.31 1.66 4.64
C CYS A 18 -20.43 0.50 4.11
N LYS A 19 -20.56 0.15 2.82
CA LYS A 19 -19.69 -0.85 2.19
C LYS A 19 -18.26 -0.33 2.23
N SER A 20 -17.47 -0.83 3.18
CA SER A 20 -16.03 -0.77 3.14
C SER A 20 -15.59 -1.30 1.78
N HIS A 21 -14.87 -0.46 1.03
CA HIS A 21 -14.26 -0.80 -0.24
C HIS A 21 -13.44 -2.08 -0.06
N GLU A 22 -13.83 -3.15 -0.75
CA GLU A 22 -13.05 -4.38 -0.84
C GLU A 22 -11.69 -4.02 -1.42
N SER A 23 -10.62 -4.16 -0.62
CA SER A 23 -9.28 -4.33 -1.15
C SER A 23 -9.33 -5.57 -2.03
N ALA A 24 -9.33 -5.36 -3.35
CA ALA A 24 -9.23 -6.43 -4.32
C ALA A 24 -7.94 -7.21 -4.07
N GLN A 25 -8.05 -8.30 -3.33
CA GLN A 25 -7.10 -9.39 -3.37
C GLN A 25 -7.19 -10.01 -4.76
N ASN A 26 -6.17 -9.75 -5.59
CA ASN A 26 -5.88 -10.61 -6.73
C ASN A 26 -4.38 -10.89 -6.75
N GLY A 27 -4.01 -12.16 -6.58
CA GLY A 27 -2.62 -12.61 -6.61
C GLY A 27 -2.25 -13.73 -5.65
N LYS A 28 -3.10 -14.76 -5.47
CA LYS A 28 -2.63 -16.06 -4.98
C LYS A 28 -2.11 -16.87 -6.17
N ASP A 29 -0.85 -16.62 -6.56
CA ASP A 29 0.15 -17.66 -6.88
C ASP A 29 1.50 -17.00 -7.26
N GLY A 30 2.62 -17.47 -6.68
CA GLY A 30 3.98 -17.20 -7.18
C GLY A 30 4.97 -16.35 -6.38
N ASN A 31 4.60 -15.70 -5.27
CA ASN A 31 5.53 -14.78 -4.56
C ASN A 31 5.78 -15.19 -3.10
N LYS A 32 6.55 -16.27 -2.88
CA LYS A 32 7.07 -16.62 -1.55
C LYS A 32 8.14 -15.60 -1.16
N GLY A 33 7.74 -14.47 -0.56
CA GLY A 33 8.65 -13.56 0.14
C GLY A 33 8.61 -12.10 -0.26
N MET A 34 7.67 -11.62 -1.09
CA MET A 34 7.42 -10.18 -1.21
C MET A 34 5.93 -9.90 -1.04
N GLU A 35 5.61 -9.12 -0.01
CA GLU A 35 4.24 -8.79 0.38
C GLU A 35 4.04 -7.29 0.31
N LEU A 36 2.99 -6.83 -0.37
CA LEU A 36 2.58 -5.42 -0.32
C LEU A 36 1.90 -5.15 1.02
N ILE A 37 2.51 -4.32 1.86
CA ILE A 37 2.02 -4.03 3.22
C ILE A 37 1.30 -2.70 3.35
N LEU A 38 1.59 -1.74 2.45
CA LEU A 38 0.91 -0.45 2.40
C LEU A 38 1.04 0.17 1.02
N SER A 39 0.01 0.90 0.58
CA SER A 39 0.07 1.77 -0.60
C SER A 39 -0.70 3.06 -0.36
N GLY A 40 -0.44 4.06 -1.19
CA GLY A 40 -1.19 5.30 -1.20
C GLY A 40 -0.93 6.11 -2.46
N ASP A 41 -1.84 7.04 -2.74
CA ASP A 41 -1.79 7.84 -3.99
C ASP A 41 -0.90 9.09 -3.88
N TYR A 42 -0.53 9.51 -2.67
CA TYR A 42 0.18 10.77 -2.46
C TYR A 42 1.34 10.59 -1.48
N SER A 43 2.55 10.52 -2.01
CA SER A 43 3.80 10.57 -1.24
C SER A 43 4.35 11.99 -1.10
N GLY A 44 3.97 12.89 -2.01
CA GLY A 44 4.57 14.23 -2.11
C GLY A 44 5.99 14.21 -2.70
N ILE A 45 6.39 13.11 -3.34
CA ILE A 45 7.69 12.96 -4.01
C ILE A 45 7.40 12.81 -5.50
N GLU A 46 7.85 13.79 -6.28
CA GLU A 46 7.56 13.92 -7.72
C GLU A 46 8.46 13.02 -8.58
N ASP A 47 9.64 12.65 -8.08
CA ASP A 47 10.57 11.76 -8.77
C ASP A 47 10.26 10.28 -8.53
N GLU A 48 10.45 9.48 -9.58
CA GLU A 48 10.47 8.04 -9.46
C GLU A 48 11.70 7.57 -8.66
N GLN A 49 11.47 6.80 -7.59
CA GLN A 49 12.52 6.27 -6.72
C GLN A 49 12.21 4.84 -6.24
N LEU A 50 13.28 4.11 -5.93
CA LEU A 50 13.24 2.86 -5.17
C LEU A 50 14.07 3.07 -3.90
N LEU A 51 13.43 2.99 -2.73
CA LEU A 51 14.11 3.07 -1.44
C LEU A 51 14.16 1.69 -0.80
N VAL A 52 15.27 1.39 -0.13
CA VAL A 52 15.44 0.18 0.67
C VAL A 52 15.66 0.60 2.11
N ILE A 53 14.77 0.15 2.99
CA ILE A 53 14.72 0.53 4.39
C ILE A 53 15.03 -0.71 5.23
N ASN A 54 16.09 -0.63 6.03
CA ASN A 54 16.62 -1.77 6.78
C ASN A 54 16.59 -1.57 8.30
N ASN A 55 16.14 -0.41 8.77
CA ASN A 55 16.05 -0.09 10.18
C ASN A 55 14.90 0.88 10.46
N LYS A 56 14.58 0.98 11.75
CA LYS A 56 13.47 1.80 12.25
C LYS A 56 13.65 3.30 12.00
N VAL A 57 14.88 3.82 12.07
CA VAL A 57 15.15 5.26 11.89
C VAL A 57 14.77 5.69 10.47
N GLN A 58 15.26 4.97 9.46
CA GLN A 58 14.91 5.24 8.05
C GLN A 58 13.41 5.09 7.77
N TRP A 59 12.74 4.18 8.48
CA TRP A 59 11.30 3.96 8.37
C TRP A 59 10.49 5.13 8.93
N GLU A 60 10.84 5.58 10.13
CA GLU A 60 10.22 6.75 10.77
C GLU A 60 10.48 8.03 9.96
N GLU A 61 11.70 8.20 9.40
CA GLU A 61 12.02 9.31 8.51
C GLU A 61 11.16 9.32 7.24
N PHE A 62 10.92 8.16 6.62
CA PHE A 62 10.06 8.05 5.45
C PHE A 62 8.63 8.50 5.76
N PHE A 63 8.01 8.00 6.83
CA PHE A 63 6.67 8.45 7.22
C PHE A 63 6.64 9.90 7.67
N GLY A 64 7.69 10.37 8.32
CA GLY A 64 7.86 11.78 8.66
C GLY A 64 7.84 12.68 7.43
N ARG A 65 8.36 12.21 6.29
CA ARG A 65 8.26 12.94 5.01
C ARG A 65 6.85 12.88 4.42
N VAL A 66 6.28 11.68 4.26
CA VAL A 66 4.95 11.49 3.64
C VAL A 66 3.83 12.16 4.44
N ASN A 67 3.93 12.16 5.77
CA ASN A 67 2.88 12.73 6.63
C ASN A 67 2.91 14.26 6.72
N ARG A 68 3.96 14.95 6.23
CA ARG A 68 4.03 16.43 6.25
C ARG A 68 2.89 17.09 5.49
N THR A 69 2.47 16.48 4.38
CA THR A 69 1.46 17.03 3.47
C THR A 69 0.08 16.42 3.68
N ARG A 70 -0.13 15.61 4.74
CA ARG A 70 -1.35 14.85 4.96
C ARG A 70 -1.97 15.11 6.34
N LYS A 71 -3.30 15.29 6.39
CA LYS A 71 -4.08 15.27 7.63
C LYS A 71 -5.36 14.43 7.45
N PRO A 72 -5.63 13.43 8.30
CA PRO A 72 -4.72 12.87 9.30
C PRO A 72 -3.52 12.18 8.62
N GLY A 73 -2.38 12.15 9.31
CA GLY A 73 -1.20 11.40 8.85
C GLY A 73 -1.48 9.89 8.77
N LEU A 74 -0.68 9.19 7.99
CA LEU A 74 -0.68 7.73 7.93
C LEU A 74 -0.12 7.16 9.24
N THR A 75 -0.78 6.13 9.76
CA THR A 75 -0.24 5.31 10.85
C THR A 75 1.02 4.60 10.37
N VAL A 76 2.10 4.66 11.15
CA VAL A 76 3.36 3.96 10.86
C VAL A 76 3.22 2.49 11.23
N PRO A 77 3.33 1.54 10.28
CA PRO A 77 3.27 0.10 10.59
C PRO A 77 4.46 -0.33 11.46
N GLU A 78 4.22 -1.28 12.36
CA GLU A 78 5.28 -1.94 13.13
C GLU A 78 5.97 -3.01 12.30
N ILE A 79 7.30 -2.98 12.23
CA ILE A 79 8.11 -3.87 11.40
C ILE A 79 9.24 -4.46 12.25
N ASP A 80 9.36 -5.79 12.23
CA ASP A 80 10.53 -6.50 12.76
C ASP A 80 11.66 -6.46 11.70
N PHE A 81 12.56 -5.48 11.83
CA PHE A 81 13.70 -5.27 10.92
C PHE A 81 14.82 -6.30 11.07
N GLU A 82 14.79 -7.16 12.09
CA GLU A 82 15.70 -8.30 12.18
C GLU A 82 15.28 -9.39 11.19
N LYS A 83 13.97 -9.50 10.92
CA LYS A 83 13.41 -10.49 9.99
C LYS A 83 13.12 -9.95 8.60
N ASN A 84 12.93 -8.64 8.45
CA ASN A 84 12.43 -8.04 7.23
C ASN A 84 13.30 -6.90 6.71
N THR A 85 13.35 -6.79 5.39
CA THR A 85 13.78 -5.59 4.66
C THR A 85 12.55 -4.98 3.99
N ILE A 86 12.43 -3.66 4.03
CA ILE A 86 11.31 -2.95 3.41
C ILE A 86 11.77 -2.30 2.11
N ILE A 87 10.94 -2.43 1.07
CA ILE A 87 11.13 -1.80 -0.24
C ILE A 87 10.03 -0.78 -0.43
N ILE A 88 10.39 0.45 -0.77
CA ILE A 88 9.43 1.51 -1.09
C ILE A 88 9.61 1.88 -2.56
N ARG A 89 8.56 1.66 -3.34
CA ARG A 89 8.45 2.07 -4.74
C ARG A 89 7.66 3.38 -4.81
N LEU A 90 8.35 4.47 -5.15
CA LEU A 90 7.77 5.80 -5.40
C LEU A 90 7.68 6.00 -6.91
N LYS A 91 6.47 6.14 -7.47
CA LYS A 91 6.30 6.23 -8.93
C LYS A 91 6.50 7.63 -9.51
N GLY A 92 6.76 8.62 -8.67
CA GLY A 92 6.77 10.02 -9.07
C GLY A 92 5.39 10.49 -9.52
N GLU A 93 5.34 11.63 -10.21
CA GLU A 93 4.10 12.15 -10.80
C GLU A 93 3.58 11.22 -11.91
N THR A 94 2.36 10.70 -11.72
CA THR A 94 1.73 9.82 -12.69
C THR A 94 0.20 9.85 -12.53
N THR A 95 -0.52 9.42 -13.55
CA THR A 95 -1.94 9.05 -13.44
C THR A 95 -2.12 7.59 -13.02
N ASN A 96 -1.06 6.78 -13.02
CA ASN A 96 -1.15 5.35 -12.78
C ASN A 96 -0.91 4.98 -11.31
N ASN A 97 -1.97 4.63 -10.59
CA ASN A 97 -1.91 4.25 -9.17
C ASN A 97 -1.74 2.74 -8.91
N GLN A 98 -1.31 1.97 -9.91
CA GLN A 98 -1.16 0.53 -9.77
C GLN A 98 0.28 0.14 -9.39
N PRO A 99 0.46 -0.89 -8.54
CA PRO A 99 1.75 -1.53 -8.33
C PRO A 99 2.38 -1.92 -9.67
N ASP A 100 3.67 -1.69 -9.84
CA ASP A 100 4.36 -1.94 -11.12
C ASP A 100 5.62 -2.80 -10.97
N VAL A 101 5.83 -3.44 -9.82
CA VAL A 101 7.02 -4.26 -9.56
C VAL A 101 6.64 -5.64 -9.02
N VAL A 102 7.39 -6.65 -9.47
CA VAL A 102 7.35 -8.04 -8.98
C VAL A 102 8.77 -8.58 -8.85
N TRP A 103 8.96 -9.75 -8.23
CA TRP A 103 10.28 -10.40 -8.26
C TRP A 103 10.76 -10.62 -9.69
N GLY A 104 11.99 -10.20 -9.93
CA GLY A 104 12.77 -10.56 -11.09
C GLY A 104 13.80 -11.64 -10.74
N ASN A 105 14.98 -11.52 -11.35
CA ASN A 105 16.07 -12.46 -11.12
C ASN A 105 16.82 -12.18 -9.82
N VAL A 106 17.45 -13.21 -9.28
CA VAL A 106 18.37 -13.10 -8.15
C VAL A 106 19.78 -13.45 -8.62
N SER A 107 20.73 -12.56 -8.36
CA SER A 107 22.16 -12.82 -8.51
C SER A 107 22.82 -12.98 -7.13
N ASN A 108 24.13 -13.23 -7.11
CA ASN A 108 24.88 -13.38 -5.86
C ASN A 108 24.78 -12.14 -4.96
N GLU A 109 24.77 -10.93 -5.54
CA GLU A 109 24.81 -9.68 -4.77
C GLU A 109 23.59 -8.78 -4.98
N THR A 110 22.81 -9.01 -6.04
CA THR A 110 21.67 -8.16 -6.40
C THR A 110 20.38 -8.96 -6.53
N LEU A 111 19.32 -8.47 -5.91
CA LEU A 111 17.93 -8.83 -6.13
C LEU A 111 17.31 -7.87 -7.13
N PHE A 112 16.83 -8.38 -8.26
CA PHE A 112 16.15 -7.56 -9.25
C PHE A 112 14.64 -7.61 -9.06
N LEU A 113 14.00 -6.46 -9.14
CA LEU A 113 12.56 -6.30 -9.28
C LEU A 113 12.27 -6.05 -10.75
N LYS A 114 11.34 -6.81 -11.33
CA LYS A 114 10.93 -6.62 -12.73
C LYS A 114 9.76 -5.66 -12.78
N ARG A 115 9.81 -4.68 -13.70
CA ARG A 115 8.65 -3.81 -13.94
C ARG A 115 7.53 -4.58 -14.68
N THR A 116 6.30 -4.50 -14.18
CA THR A 116 5.11 -5.04 -14.87
C THR A 116 4.50 -4.00 -15.79
N LYS A 117 3.98 -4.45 -16.94
CA LYS A 117 3.19 -3.58 -17.81
C LYS A 117 1.80 -3.42 -17.19
N ASN A 118 1.48 -2.23 -16.74
CA ASN A 118 0.15 -1.92 -16.25
C ASN A 118 -0.74 -1.52 -17.43
N SER A 119 -1.96 -2.06 -17.45
CA SER A 119 -2.99 -1.68 -18.42
C SER A 119 -3.49 -0.26 -18.14
N ALA A 120 -3.74 0.53 -19.19
CA ALA A 120 -4.30 1.88 -19.11
C ALA A 120 -5.70 1.95 -18.46
N LYS A 121 -6.33 0.80 -18.18
CA LYS A 121 -7.70 0.71 -17.64
C LYS A 121 -7.83 1.27 -16.21
N ASN A 122 -6.73 1.43 -15.48
CA ASN A 122 -6.72 1.86 -14.07
C ASN A 122 -5.94 3.16 -13.86
N GLU A 123 -6.05 4.10 -14.80
CA GLU A 123 -5.51 5.44 -14.62
C GLU A 123 -6.47 6.31 -13.81
N SER A 124 -5.94 6.99 -12.81
CA SER A 124 -6.57 8.11 -12.11
C SER A 124 -6.79 9.25 -13.09
N SER A 125 -7.93 9.95 -12.96
CA SER A 125 -8.18 11.19 -13.70
C SER A 125 -7.34 12.37 -13.18
N ALA A 126 -6.75 12.24 -11.98
CA ALA A 126 -5.88 13.23 -11.36
C ALA A 126 -4.41 12.81 -11.44
N LEU A 127 -3.52 13.80 -11.55
CA LEU A 127 -2.09 13.63 -11.37
C LEU A 127 -1.80 13.40 -9.88
N ILE A 128 -1.11 12.30 -9.59
CA ILE A 128 -0.84 11.81 -8.23
C ILE A 128 0.63 11.42 -8.07
N THR A 129 1.08 11.12 -6.85
CA THR A 129 2.45 10.67 -6.54
C THR A 129 2.44 9.34 -5.77
N PRO A 130 2.02 8.23 -6.42
CA PRO A 130 1.68 7.00 -5.73
C PRO A 130 2.93 6.28 -5.21
N PHE A 131 2.74 5.59 -4.09
CA PHE A 131 3.78 4.80 -3.45
C PHE A 131 3.27 3.41 -3.04
N PHE A 132 4.18 2.44 -3.06
CA PHE A 132 3.93 1.06 -2.68
C PHE A 132 5.05 0.57 -1.78
N ILE A 133 4.67 -0.01 -0.65
CA ILE A 133 5.58 -0.49 0.37
C ILE A 133 5.46 -2.01 0.43
N TYR A 134 6.59 -2.67 0.24
CA TYR A 134 6.69 -4.12 0.29
C TYR A 134 7.58 -4.57 1.44
N SER A 135 7.20 -5.66 2.09
CA SER A 135 8.05 -6.41 3.01
C SER A 135 8.65 -7.63 2.31
N ILE A 136 9.94 -7.86 2.54
CA ILE A 136 10.65 -9.06 2.09
C ILE A 136 11.49 -9.66 3.22
N PRO A 137 11.85 -10.96 3.19
CA PRO A 137 12.83 -11.53 4.09
C PRO A 137 14.12 -10.70 4.13
N LYS A 138 14.70 -10.57 5.33
CA LYS A 138 15.93 -9.83 5.57
C LYS A 138 17.01 -10.22 4.58
N THR A 139 17.60 -9.22 3.94
CA THR A 139 18.65 -9.42 2.94
C THR A 139 19.70 -8.32 3.00
N ASN A 140 20.94 -8.71 2.73
CA ASN A 140 22.07 -7.78 2.53
C ASN A 140 22.37 -7.54 1.03
N LYS A 141 21.60 -8.16 0.12
CA LYS A 141 21.75 -7.97 -1.32
C LYS A 141 21.26 -6.57 -1.73
N SER A 142 21.91 -5.95 -2.71
CA SER A 142 21.42 -4.74 -3.36
C SER A 142 20.07 -5.02 -4.03
N ILE A 143 19.13 -4.08 -3.95
CA ILE A 143 17.83 -4.22 -4.63
C ILE A 143 17.76 -3.19 -5.76
N LYS A 144 17.41 -3.63 -6.98
CA LYS A 144 17.34 -2.76 -8.17
C LYS A 144 16.10 -3.09 -9.01
N ILE A 145 15.54 -2.09 -9.69
CA ILE A 145 14.52 -2.32 -10.72
C ILE A 145 15.21 -2.62 -12.05
N GLN A 146 14.67 -3.57 -12.81
CA GLN A 146 15.06 -3.94 -14.17
C GLN A 146 13.85 -3.90 -15.12
#